data_AF-A0A844MIB4-F1
#
_entry.id   AF-A0A844MIB4-F1
#
_cell.length_a   1.000
_cell.length_b   1.000
_cell.length_c   1.000
_cell.angle_alpha   90.00
_cell.angle_beta   90.00
_cell.angle_gamma   90.00
#
_symmetry.space_group_name_H-M   'P 1'
#
loop_
_entity.id
_entity.type
_entity.pdbx_description
1 polymer ?
#
loop_
_entity_poly.entity_id
_entity_poly.type
_entity_poly.pdbx_seq_one_letter_code
_entity_poly.pdbx_strand_id
1 'polypeptide(L)'
;MKLFKIVLAVAVLFVNLLVAQPSWADPSYKENPDYIEVTKTIKELRNNAEGNIPANVQRQIDELEFQKAAIESGTAWGQCRNETGANLAIYGTGSEESEESGSANQLYFLGNGQTTPDQWDCQGIYLPSDVKVASLDKSSAVAIKIMDGTQLLVKKNPDTSELELNLPNPKVVKPGDKDWFIPNVSQAFVETRIPNTFTGGDNG
;
A
#
# COMPACT_ATOMS: atom_id res chain seq x y z
N MET A 1 12.08 46.49 -38.13
CA MET A 1 12.45 46.30 -36.70
C MET A 1 11.52 45.35 -35.93
N LYS A 2 10.19 45.44 -36.04
CA LYS A 2 9.26 44.55 -35.30
C LYS A 2 9.32 43.08 -35.75
N LEU A 3 9.31 42.81 -37.06
CA LEU A 3 9.39 41.45 -37.60
C LEU A 3 10.69 40.72 -37.21
N PHE A 4 11.82 41.42 -37.23
CA PHE A 4 13.12 40.84 -36.85
C PHE A 4 13.16 40.44 -35.36
N LYS A 5 12.52 41.23 -34.49
CA LYS A 5 12.39 40.91 -33.06
C LYS A 5 11.49 39.69 -32.81
N ILE A 6 10.43 39.54 -33.60
CA ILE A 6 9.53 38.37 -33.52
C ILE A 6 10.28 37.10 -33.95
N VAL A 7 11.00 37.16 -35.08
CA VAL A 7 11.81 36.04 -35.58
C VAL A 7 12.88 35.65 -34.56
N LEU A 8 13.55 36.63 -33.95
CA LEU A 8 14.56 36.38 -32.92
C LEU A 8 13.95 35.72 -31.68
N ALA A 9 12.79 36.20 -31.21
CA ALA A 9 12.11 35.61 -30.06
C ALA A 9 11.67 34.16 -30.31
N VAL A 10 11.14 33.88 -31.51
CA VAL A 10 10.76 32.53 -31.93
C VAL A 10 11.98 31.62 -32.04
N ALA A 11 13.08 32.11 -32.62
CA ALA A 11 14.33 31.36 -32.72
C ALA A 11 14.91 31.00 -31.33
N VAL A 12 14.89 31.94 -30.38
CA VAL A 12 15.32 31.67 -29.00
C VAL A 12 14.42 30.62 -28.33
N LEU A 13 13.11 30.65 -28.59
CA LEU A 13 12.17 29.68 -28.03
C LEU A 13 12.40 28.26 -28.60
N PHE A 14 12.68 28.14 -29.90
CA PHE A 14 13.04 26.85 -30.51
C PHE A 14 14.41 26.34 -30.06
N VAL A 15 15.39 27.22 -29.87
CA VAL A 15 16.70 26.83 -29.31
C VAL A 15 16.54 26.32 -27.88
N ASN A 16 15.71 26.97 -27.06
CA ASN A 16 15.39 26.47 -25.72
C ASN A 16 14.68 25.11 -25.75
N LEU A 17 13.77 24.86 -26.69
CA LEU A 17 13.10 23.55 -26.84
C LEU A 17 14.04 22.43 -27.35
N LEU A 18 15.09 22.77 -28.11
CA LEU A 18 16.07 21.80 -28.61
C LEU A 18 17.19 21.50 -27.61
N VAL A 19 17.52 22.45 -26.72
CA VAL A 19 18.60 22.32 -25.73
C VAL A 19 18.07 21.89 -24.37
N ALA A 20 16.89 22.35 -23.96
CA ALA A 20 16.24 21.81 -22.78
C ALA A 20 15.72 20.41 -23.14
N GLN A 21 16.37 19.39 -22.58
CA GLN A 21 15.80 18.05 -22.60
C GLN A 21 14.38 18.16 -22.01
N PRO A 22 13.33 17.66 -22.68
CA PRO A 22 12.05 17.50 -22.03
C PRO A 22 12.29 16.82 -20.69
N SER A 23 11.77 17.38 -19.59
CA SER A 23 11.80 16.70 -18.31
C SER A 23 10.82 15.53 -18.38
N TRP A 24 11.23 14.45 -19.05
CA TRP A 24 10.64 13.15 -18.82
C TRP A 24 11.04 12.80 -17.39
N ALA A 25 10.19 13.17 -16.43
CA ALA A 25 10.34 12.68 -15.07
C ALA A 25 10.46 11.15 -15.19
N ASP A 26 11.57 10.59 -14.69
CA ASP A 26 11.70 9.15 -14.61
C ASP A 26 10.49 8.63 -13.81
N PRO A 27 9.85 7.51 -14.21
CA PRO A 27 8.64 7.08 -13.54
C PRO A 27 8.94 6.80 -12.06
N SER A 28 8.37 7.62 -11.17
CA SER A 28 8.57 7.54 -9.72
C SER A 28 8.30 6.14 -9.15
N TYR A 29 7.44 5.34 -9.80
CA TYR A 29 7.14 3.98 -9.37
C TYR A 29 8.35 3.03 -9.36
N LYS A 30 9.43 3.31 -10.10
CA LYS A 30 10.61 2.41 -10.11
C LYS A 30 11.35 2.39 -8.78
N GLU A 31 11.24 3.46 -8.00
CA GLU A 31 11.84 3.60 -6.67
C GLU A 31 10.91 3.08 -5.57
N ASN A 32 9.66 2.76 -5.90
CA ASN A 32 8.70 2.22 -4.96
C ASN A 32 9.13 0.82 -4.46
N PRO A 33 9.22 0.59 -3.14
CA PRO A 33 9.68 -0.68 -2.58
C PRO A 33 8.77 -1.86 -2.96
N ASP A 34 7.47 -1.63 -3.09
CA ASP A 34 6.49 -2.65 -3.47
C ASP A 34 6.60 -3.01 -4.96
N TYR A 35 6.89 -2.04 -5.82
CA TYR A 35 7.20 -2.31 -7.24
C TYR A 35 8.44 -3.20 -7.38
N ILE A 36 9.50 -2.89 -6.61
CA ILE A 36 10.74 -3.66 -6.59
C ILE A 36 10.46 -5.09 -6.10
N GLU A 37 9.69 -5.24 -5.02
CA GLU A 37 9.35 -6.53 -4.43
C GLU A 37 8.54 -7.41 -5.39
N VAL A 38 7.46 -6.88 -5.98
CA VAL A 38 6.63 -7.65 -6.91
C VAL A 38 7.37 -8.02 -8.18
N THR A 39 8.14 -7.09 -8.76
CA THR A 39 8.94 -7.37 -9.94
C THR A 39 9.96 -8.48 -9.68
N LYS A 40 10.60 -8.47 -8.51
CA LYS A 40 11.52 -9.52 -8.09
C LYS A 40 10.80 -10.86 -7.93
N THR A 41 9.65 -10.88 -7.27
CA THR A 41 8.86 -12.10 -7.02
C THR A 41 8.38 -12.75 -8.31
N ILE A 42 7.86 -11.96 -9.26
CA ILE A 42 7.47 -12.46 -10.59
C ILE A 42 8.66 -13.10 -11.31
N LYS A 43 9.83 -12.46 -11.25
CA LYS A 43 11.05 -12.98 -11.88
C LYS A 43 11.50 -14.30 -11.25
N GLU A 44 11.43 -14.41 -9.94
CA GLU A 44 11.77 -15.65 -9.21
C GLU A 44 10.81 -16.79 -9.55
N LEU A 45 9.49 -16.53 -9.54
CA LEU A 45 8.48 -17.54 -9.91
C LEU A 45 8.68 -18.06 -11.33
N ARG A 46 8.98 -17.19 -12.30
CA ARG A 46 9.27 -17.58 -13.69
C ARG A 46 10.54 -18.41 -13.81
N ASN A 47 11.61 -18.00 -13.12
CA ASN A 47 12.89 -18.70 -13.17
C ASN A 47 12.82 -20.09 -12.53
N ASN A 48 12.10 -20.22 -11.41
CA ASN A 48 11.96 -21.47 -10.68
C ASN A 48 11.09 -22.51 -11.42
N ALA A 49 10.30 -22.08 -12.41
CA ALA A 49 9.41 -22.95 -13.16
C ALA A 49 10.06 -23.62 -14.40
N GLU A 50 11.37 -23.42 -14.62
CA GLU A 50 12.18 -24.08 -15.68
C GLU A 50 11.52 -24.11 -17.09
N GLY A 51 10.70 -23.09 -17.42
CA GLY A 51 10.01 -22.98 -18.72
C GLY A 51 8.68 -23.72 -18.84
N ASN A 52 8.28 -24.55 -17.87
CA ASN A 52 6.95 -25.15 -17.79
C ASN A 52 6.23 -24.67 -16.54
N ILE A 53 5.53 -23.53 -16.66
CA ILE A 53 4.84 -22.88 -15.54
C ILE A 53 3.55 -23.65 -15.21
N PRO A 54 3.45 -24.26 -14.01
CA PRO A 54 2.21 -24.90 -13.58
C PRO A 54 1.06 -23.89 -13.49
N ALA A 55 -0.18 -24.31 -13.75
CA ALA A 55 -1.35 -23.41 -13.78
C ALA A 55 -1.57 -22.61 -12.48
N ASN A 56 -1.22 -23.18 -11.32
CA ASN A 56 -1.30 -22.48 -10.04
C ASN A 56 -0.22 -21.37 -9.92
N VAL A 57 0.98 -21.61 -10.44
CA VAL A 57 2.07 -20.61 -10.45
C VAL A 57 1.74 -19.51 -11.47
N GLN A 58 1.19 -19.87 -12.63
CA GLN A 58 0.76 -18.88 -13.61
C GLN A 58 -0.30 -17.93 -13.02
N ARG A 59 -1.29 -18.47 -12.30
CA ARG A 59 -2.28 -17.63 -11.62
C ARG A 59 -1.67 -16.67 -10.60
N GLN A 60 -0.65 -17.10 -9.86
CA GLN A 60 0.07 -16.22 -8.93
C GLN A 60 0.84 -15.13 -9.67
N ILE A 61 1.46 -15.46 -10.81
CA ILE A 61 2.13 -14.48 -11.66
C ILE A 61 1.13 -13.46 -12.21
N ASP A 62 -0.03 -13.91 -12.70
CA ASP A 62 -1.06 -13.02 -13.26
C ASP A 62 -1.58 -12.03 -12.19
N GLU A 63 -1.78 -12.50 -10.96
CA GLU A 63 -2.18 -11.65 -9.82
C GLU A 63 -1.10 -10.61 -9.49
N LEU A 64 0.16 -11.03 -9.43
CA LEU A 64 1.29 -10.13 -9.16
C LEU A 64 1.48 -9.12 -10.31
N GLU A 65 1.26 -9.52 -11.57
CA GLU A 65 1.32 -8.61 -12.72
C GLU A 65 0.19 -7.58 -12.68
N PHE A 66 -1.01 -7.97 -12.24
CA PHE A 66 -2.12 -7.05 -12.02
C PHE A 66 -1.79 -6.02 -10.94
N GLN A 67 -1.19 -6.46 -9.82
CA GLN A 67 -0.70 -5.57 -8.76
C GLN A 67 0.41 -4.63 -9.26
N LYS A 68 1.36 -5.16 -10.02
CA LYS A 68 2.43 -4.36 -10.65
C LYS A 68 1.86 -3.24 -11.52
N ALA A 69 0.86 -3.55 -12.34
CA ALA A 69 0.22 -2.57 -13.23
C ALA A 69 -0.50 -1.45 -12.45
N ALA A 70 -1.08 -1.76 -11.29
CA ALA A 70 -1.69 -0.76 -10.42
C ALA A 70 -0.65 0.26 -9.91
N ILE A 71 0.52 -0.20 -9.48
CA ILE A 71 1.62 0.67 -9.03
C ILE A 71 2.16 1.50 -10.20
N GLU A 72 2.33 0.89 -11.39
CA GLU A 72 2.76 1.58 -12.61
C GLU A 72 1.79 2.68 -13.07
N SER A 73 0.51 2.57 -12.72
CA SER A 73 -0.52 3.58 -13.04
C SER A 73 -0.39 4.89 -12.25
N GLY A 74 0.51 4.92 -11.25
CA GLY A 74 0.82 6.11 -10.46
C GLY A 74 0.06 6.19 -9.12
N THR A 75 -0.70 5.15 -8.76
CA THR A 75 -1.26 5.03 -7.41
C THR A 75 -0.18 4.49 -6.46
N ALA A 76 0.50 5.42 -5.78
CA ALA A 76 1.57 5.12 -4.83
C ALA A 76 1.08 5.08 -3.37
N TRP A 77 -0.18 4.65 -3.16
CA TRP A 77 -0.75 4.49 -1.83
C TRP A 77 -1.69 3.30 -1.77
N GLY A 78 -1.75 2.63 -0.63
CA GLY A 78 -2.77 1.64 -0.31
C GLY A 78 -4.03 2.28 0.30
N GLN A 79 -5.18 1.62 0.15
CA GLN A 79 -6.41 2.01 0.84
C GLN A 79 -6.91 0.91 1.76
N CYS A 80 -7.43 1.30 2.93
CA CYS A 80 -8.09 0.39 3.86
C CYS A 80 -9.55 0.78 4.02
N ARG A 81 -10.44 -0.21 3.95
CA ARG A 81 -11.88 -0.08 4.16
C ARG A 81 -12.34 -1.02 5.26
N ASN A 82 -13.04 -0.47 6.24
CA ASN A 82 -13.53 -1.20 7.39
C ASN A 82 -15.03 -1.47 7.26
N GLU A 83 -15.42 -2.75 7.20
CA GLU A 83 -16.80 -3.24 7.28
C GLU A 83 -16.94 -4.32 8.38
N THR A 84 -16.17 -4.18 9.46
CA THR A 84 -16.14 -5.17 10.54
C THR A 84 -17.28 -5.02 11.56
N GLY A 85 -17.99 -3.88 11.52
CA GLY A 85 -18.97 -3.50 12.56
C GLY A 85 -18.34 -2.83 13.78
N ALA A 86 -17.01 -2.72 13.84
CA ALA A 86 -16.27 -2.17 14.98
C ALA A 86 -15.08 -1.31 14.49
N ASN A 87 -14.27 -0.77 15.41
CA ASN A 87 -13.05 -0.06 15.02
C ASN A 87 -11.98 -1.05 14.55
N LEU A 88 -11.28 -0.67 13.50
CA LEU A 88 -10.17 -1.39 12.92
C LEU A 88 -8.88 -0.59 13.16
N ALA A 89 -7.86 -1.22 13.70
CA ALA A 89 -6.54 -0.61 13.75
C ALA A 89 -5.82 -0.82 12.41
N ILE A 90 -5.31 0.26 11.84
CA ILE A 90 -4.61 0.29 10.56
C ILE A 90 -3.22 0.89 10.73
N TYR A 91 -2.31 0.56 9.81
CA TYR A 91 -1.00 1.16 9.71
C TYR A 91 -0.97 2.15 8.57
N GLY A 92 -0.35 3.30 8.80
CA GLY A 92 0.01 4.26 7.77
C GLY A 92 1.41 4.81 8.02
N THR A 93 1.90 5.62 7.08
CA THR A 93 3.19 6.28 7.18
C THR A 93 3.27 7.06 8.49
N GLY A 94 4.31 6.78 9.26
CA GLY A 94 4.53 7.42 10.55
C GLY A 94 4.97 8.88 10.42
N SER A 95 4.83 9.66 11.50
CA SER A 95 5.38 11.01 11.60
C SER A 95 6.91 10.99 11.77
N GLU A 96 7.58 12.14 11.60
CA GLU A 96 9.03 12.28 11.88
C GLU A 96 9.41 11.73 13.28
N GLU A 97 8.55 11.91 14.28
CA GLU A 97 8.76 11.37 15.65
C GLU A 97 8.75 9.83 15.70
N SER A 98 7.99 9.18 14.83
CA SER A 98 7.93 7.71 14.76
C SER A 98 9.18 7.12 14.08
N GLU A 99 9.79 7.86 13.15
CA GLU A 99 11.09 7.48 12.56
C GLU A 99 12.21 7.47 13.62
N GLU A 100 12.19 8.44 14.54
CA GLU A 100 13.14 8.48 15.67
C GLU A 100 13.00 7.26 16.61
N SER A 101 11.78 6.70 16.72
CA SER A 101 11.50 5.50 17.51
C SER A 101 11.83 4.18 16.79
N GLY A 102 12.29 4.26 15.53
CA GLY A 102 12.71 3.10 14.72
C GLY A 102 11.55 2.33 14.08
N SER A 103 10.33 2.88 14.08
CA SER A 103 9.17 2.32 13.38
C SER A 103 8.66 3.28 12.31
N ALA A 104 8.84 2.94 11.03
CA ALA A 104 8.33 3.76 9.92
C ALA A 104 6.79 3.74 9.82
N ASN A 105 6.11 2.75 10.41
CA ASN A 105 4.65 2.62 10.39
C ASN A 105 4.03 2.93 11.75
N GLN A 106 3.01 3.80 11.74
CA GLN A 106 2.25 4.18 12.93
C GLN A 106 0.83 3.61 12.90
N LEU A 107 0.27 3.34 14.08
CA LEU A 107 -1.10 2.88 14.24
C LEU A 107 -2.10 4.04 14.22
N TYR A 108 -3.16 3.84 13.43
CA TYR A 108 -4.35 4.67 13.36
C TYR A 108 -5.60 3.80 13.55
N PHE A 109 -6.74 4.41 13.82
CA PHE A 109 -8.01 3.74 14.04
C PHE A 109 -9.03 4.18 13.00
N LEU A 110 -9.51 3.23 12.20
CA LEU A 110 -10.52 3.42 11.18
C LEU A 110 -11.86 2.92 11.73
N GLY A 111 -12.86 3.79 11.77
CA GLY A 111 -14.20 3.46 12.24
C GLY A 111 -14.94 2.55 11.27
N ASN A 112 -16.00 1.89 11.74
CA ASN A 112 -16.83 1.04 10.89
C ASN A 112 -17.47 1.85 9.74
N GLY A 113 -17.47 1.27 8.54
CA GLY A 113 -17.98 1.89 7.32
C GLY A 113 -17.05 2.92 6.68
N GLN A 114 -15.88 3.20 7.29
CA GLN A 114 -14.94 4.19 6.77
C GLN A 114 -13.93 3.56 5.80
N THR A 115 -13.45 4.39 4.87
CA THR A 115 -12.33 4.11 3.98
C THR A 115 -11.29 5.20 4.18
N THR A 116 -10.01 4.85 4.16
CA THR A 116 -8.93 5.85 4.14
C THR A 116 -9.03 6.70 2.88
N PRO A 117 -8.80 8.03 2.96
CA PRO A 117 -8.94 8.91 1.82
C PRO A 117 -7.84 8.64 0.79
N ASP A 118 -8.04 9.14 -0.43
CA ASP A 118 -7.01 9.12 -1.47
C ASP A 118 -5.74 9.83 -0.97
N GLN A 119 -4.57 9.33 -1.39
CA GLN A 119 -3.24 9.81 -1.02
C GLN A 119 -2.87 9.65 0.46
N TRP A 120 -3.78 9.18 1.31
CA TRP A 120 -3.41 8.68 2.62
C TRP A 120 -3.05 7.21 2.49
N ASP A 121 -1.77 6.92 2.71
CA ASP A 121 -1.21 5.62 2.42
C ASP A 121 -1.43 4.62 3.56
N CYS A 122 -2.41 3.73 3.34
CA CYS A 122 -2.60 2.60 4.22
C CYS A 122 -1.55 1.53 3.91
N GLN A 123 -0.64 1.33 4.85
CA GLN A 123 0.42 0.34 4.77
C GLN A 123 -0.07 -1.07 5.15
N GLY A 124 -1.13 -1.16 5.95
CA GLY A 124 -1.70 -2.43 6.36
C GLY A 124 -2.71 -2.35 7.48
N ILE A 125 -3.08 -3.50 8.05
CA ILE A 125 -3.98 -3.61 9.21
C ILE A 125 -3.31 -4.32 10.37
N TYR A 126 -3.70 -3.95 11.59
CA TYR A 126 -3.37 -4.69 12.79
C TYR A 126 -4.46 -5.71 13.10
N LEU A 127 -4.04 -6.95 13.38
CA LEU A 127 -4.90 -8.04 13.79
C LEU A 127 -4.55 -8.47 15.22
N PRO A 128 -5.43 -8.19 16.21
CA PRO A 128 -5.30 -8.70 17.56
C PRO A 128 -5.21 -10.22 17.63
N SER A 129 -4.58 -10.77 18.67
CA SER A 129 -4.40 -12.22 18.84
C SER A 129 -5.73 -12.98 19.02
N ASP A 130 -6.75 -12.34 19.57
CA ASP A 130 -8.08 -12.88 19.87
C ASP A 130 -9.06 -12.85 18.68
N VAL A 131 -8.72 -12.19 17.56
CA VAL A 131 -9.55 -12.13 16.36
C VAL A 131 -9.31 -13.35 15.47
N LYS A 132 -10.38 -13.96 14.95
CA LYS A 132 -10.26 -14.99 13.90
C LYS A 132 -10.37 -14.34 12.52
N VAL A 133 -9.51 -14.77 11.61
CA VAL A 133 -9.49 -14.30 10.22
C VAL A 133 -9.58 -15.52 9.30
N ALA A 134 -10.50 -15.48 8.36
CA ALA A 134 -10.71 -16.55 7.40
C ALA A 134 -9.41 -16.81 6.62
N SER A 135 -9.03 -18.08 6.51
CA SER A 135 -7.82 -18.53 5.80
C SER A 135 -6.48 -18.02 6.35
N LEU A 136 -6.45 -17.49 7.58
CA LEU A 136 -5.22 -17.08 8.27
C LEU A 136 -5.15 -17.70 9.65
N ASP A 137 -4.26 -18.68 9.81
CA ASP A 137 -3.92 -19.24 11.11
C ASP A 137 -2.89 -18.35 11.81
N LYS A 138 -3.24 -17.84 13.00
CA LYS A 138 -2.35 -16.99 13.80
C LYS A 138 -2.48 -17.34 15.28
N SER A 139 -1.33 -17.44 15.93
CA SER A 139 -1.22 -17.69 17.38
C SER A 139 -0.93 -16.43 18.19
N SER A 140 -0.65 -15.30 17.52
CA SER A 140 -0.31 -14.01 18.15
C SER A 140 -0.96 -12.86 17.39
N ALA A 141 -0.84 -11.65 17.93
CA ALA A 141 -1.13 -10.45 17.16
C ALA A 141 -0.14 -10.34 15.99
N VAL A 142 -0.63 -9.85 14.86
CA VAL A 142 0.13 -9.70 13.61
C VAL A 142 -0.32 -8.44 12.89
N ALA A 143 0.49 -7.97 11.95
CA ALA A 143 0.04 -7.00 10.95
C ALA A 143 -0.10 -7.69 9.59
N ILE A 144 -1.02 -7.21 8.77
CA ILE A 144 -1.15 -7.62 7.37
C ILE A 144 -0.73 -6.44 6.52
N LYS A 145 0.42 -6.56 5.85
CA LYS A 145 0.90 -5.55 4.91
C LYS A 145 0.05 -5.60 3.65
N ILE A 146 -0.32 -4.43 3.13
CA ILE A 146 -0.92 -4.28 1.81
C ILE A 146 0.06 -3.58 0.88
N MET A 147 -0.30 -3.59 -0.40
CA MET A 147 0.52 -3.00 -1.44
C MET A 147 -0.07 -1.69 -1.94
N ASP A 148 0.78 -0.79 -2.39
CA ASP A 148 0.36 0.40 -3.10
C ASP A 148 -0.49 0.06 -4.33
N GLY A 149 -1.48 0.92 -4.62
CA GLY A 149 -2.42 0.69 -5.71
C GLY A 149 -3.50 -0.35 -5.42
N THR A 150 -3.58 -0.86 -4.18
CA THR A 150 -4.62 -1.82 -3.77
C THR A 150 -5.56 -1.24 -2.73
N GLN A 151 -6.78 -1.80 -2.67
CA GLN A 151 -7.73 -1.52 -1.59
C GLN A 151 -7.99 -2.79 -0.78
N LEU A 152 -7.58 -2.78 0.49
CA LEU A 152 -7.93 -3.80 1.46
C LEU A 152 -9.30 -3.53 2.06
N LEU A 153 -10.23 -4.46 1.82
CA LEU A 153 -11.52 -4.55 2.49
C LEU A 153 -11.42 -5.57 3.62
N VAL A 154 -11.72 -5.13 4.83
CA VAL A 154 -11.86 -6.00 6.00
C VAL A 154 -13.34 -6.08 6.37
N LYS A 155 -13.94 -7.25 6.23
CA LYS A 155 -15.37 -7.46 6.50
C LYS A 155 -15.55 -8.51 7.58
N LYS A 156 -16.55 -8.36 8.44
CA LYS A 156 -16.93 -9.43 9.36
C LYS A 156 -17.98 -10.34 8.72
N ASN A 157 -17.71 -11.64 8.70
CA ASN A 157 -18.68 -12.63 8.27
C ASN A 157 -19.79 -12.76 9.34
N PRO A 158 -21.07 -12.58 8.98
CA PRO A 158 -22.17 -12.61 9.94
C PRO A 158 -22.44 -14.02 10.52
N ASP A 159 -22.10 -15.07 9.78
CA ASP A 159 -22.38 -16.46 10.14
C ASP A 159 -21.27 -17.05 11.01
N THR A 160 -20.01 -16.75 10.70
CA THR A 160 -18.84 -17.30 11.43
C THR A 160 -18.24 -16.34 12.44
N SER A 161 -18.58 -15.05 12.37
CA SER A 161 -17.94 -13.96 13.12
C SER A 161 -16.44 -13.76 12.86
N GLU A 162 -15.88 -14.44 11.86
CA GLU A 162 -14.49 -14.26 11.43
C GLU A 162 -14.36 -13.03 10.53
N LEU A 163 -13.18 -12.42 10.52
CA LEU A 163 -12.86 -11.38 9.55
C LEU A 163 -12.47 -12.00 8.22
N GLU A 164 -12.93 -11.41 7.13
CA GLU A 164 -12.60 -11.76 5.76
C GLU A 164 -11.81 -10.61 5.14
N LEU A 165 -10.72 -10.96 4.45
CA LEU A 165 -9.87 -10.03 3.71
C LEU A 165 -10.05 -10.31 2.22
N ASN A 166 -10.16 -9.28 1.40
CA ASN A 166 -10.15 -9.41 -0.06
C ASN A 166 -8.71 -9.57 -0.63
N LEU A 167 -7.85 -10.29 0.08
CA LEU A 167 -6.48 -10.56 -0.33
C LEU A 167 -6.29 -12.06 -0.56
N PRO A 168 -5.81 -12.49 -1.73
CA PRO A 168 -5.62 -13.92 -2.01
C PRO A 168 -4.49 -14.52 -1.17
N ASN A 169 -3.40 -13.78 -0.91
CA ASN A 169 -2.27 -14.20 -0.09
C ASN A 169 -1.79 -13.02 0.78
N PRO A 170 -2.34 -12.84 1.99
CA PRO A 170 -1.97 -11.72 2.83
C PRO A 170 -0.52 -11.83 3.31
N LYS A 171 0.26 -10.76 3.14
CA LYS A 171 1.64 -10.69 3.65
C LYS A 171 1.60 -10.42 5.14
N VAL A 172 1.90 -11.45 5.93
CA VAL A 172 1.87 -11.39 7.40
C VAL A 172 3.20 -10.84 7.93
N VAL A 173 3.11 -9.80 8.74
CA VAL A 173 4.21 -9.21 9.49
C VAL A 173 4.07 -9.61 10.96
N LYS A 174 5.14 -10.13 11.55
CA LYS A 174 5.16 -10.70 12.90
C LYS A 174 5.76 -9.70 13.90
N PRO A 175 5.42 -9.83 15.20
CA PRO A 175 6.06 -9.02 16.23
C PRO A 175 7.59 -9.14 16.18
N GLY A 176 8.27 -7.99 16.18
CA GLY A 176 9.73 -7.91 16.08
C GLY A 176 10.27 -7.71 14.66
N ASP A 177 9.42 -7.76 13.63
CA ASP A 177 9.79 -7.32 12.30
C ASP A 177 10.08 -5.80 12.31
N LYS A 178 11.16 -5.41 11.62
CA LYS A 178 11.61 -4.02 11.56
C LYS A 178 10.50 -3.14 10.96
N ASP A 179 10.36 -1.91 11.46
CA ASP A 179 9.44 -0.88 10.97
C ASP A 179 7.95 -1.02 11.39
N TRP A 180 7.59 -2.07 12.15
CA TRP A 180 6.20 -2.31 12.58
C TRP A 180 6.07 -2.45 14.10
N PHE A 181 5.37 -1.50 14.73
CA PHE A 181 4.96 -1.65 16.12
C PHE A 181 3.70 -2.54 16.22
N ILE A 182 3.85 -3.77 16.70
CA ILE A 182 2.76 -4.75 16.85
C ILE A 182 2.52 -5.01 18.35
N PRO A 183 1.59 -4.28 18.99
CA PRO A 183 1.28 -4.49 20.40
C PRO A 183 0.51 -5.81 20.61
N ASN A 184 0.53 -6.34 21.83
CA ASN A 184 -0.30 -7.46 22.22
C ASN A 184 -1.51 -6.98 23.04
N VAL A 185 -2.56 -6.54 22.35
CA VAL A 185 -3.82 -6.06 22.94
C VAL A 185 -5.01 -6.79 22.32
N SER A 186 -6.12 -6.87 23.03
CA SER A 186 -7.36 -7.50 22.54
C SER A 186 -8.12 -6.61 21.54
N GLN A 187 -8.96 -7.21 20.71
CA GLN A 187 -9.89 -6.46 19.86
C GLN A 187 -10.78 -5.51 20.66
N ALA A 188 -11.30 -5.96 21.81
CA ALA A 188 -12.12 -5.11 22.68
C ALA A 188 -11.41 -3.81 23.10
N PHE A 189 -10.07 -3.83 23.19
CA PHE A 189 -9.28 -2.64 23.51
C PHE A 189 -9.17 -1.70 22.30
N VAL A 190 -9.01 -2.23 21.10
CA VAL A 190 -9.04 -1.47 19.84
C VAL A 190 -10.39 -0.77 19.66
N GLU A 191 -11.48 -1.44 20.04
CA GLU A 191 -12.84 -0.91 19.96
C GLU A 191 -13.08 0.29 20.88
N THR A 192 -12.33 0.43 21.96
CA THR A 192 -12.43 1.61 22.85
C THR A 192 -11.77 2.86 22.28
N ARG A 193 -11.02 2.75 21.17
CA ARG A 193 -10.28 3.88 20.60
C ARG A 193 -11.20 4.83 19.86
N ILE A 194 -10.83 6.11 19.83
CA ILE A 194 -11.54 7.10 19.04
C ILE A 194 -11.02 6.96 17.60
N PRO A 195 -11.88 6.73 16.59
CA PRO A 195 -11.45 6.70 15.20
C PRO A 195 -10.76 8.00 14.81
N ASN A 196 -9.67 7.89 14.06
CA ASN A 196 -8.97 9.04 13.51
C ASN A 196 -9.83 9.72 12.44
N THR A 197 -9.74 11.04 12.38
CA THR A 197 -10.21 11.82 11.24
C THR A 197 -9.09 11.91 10.22
N PHE A 198 -9.23 11.20 9.11
CA PHE A 198 -8.28 11.27 8.01
C PHE A 198 -8.66 12.44 7.10
N THR A 199 -7.76 13.41 6.92
CA THR A 199 -7.86 14.43 5.89
C THR A 199 -7.05 13.97 4.69
N GLY A 200 -7.69 13.83 3.53
CA GLY A 200 -6.97 13.55 2.29
C GLY A 200 -6.13 14.76 1.88
N GLY A 201 -4.87 14.52 1.55
CA GLY A 201 -3.95 15.53 1.04
C GLY A 201 -3.32 16.41 2.12
N ASP A 202 -2.14 16.03 2.58
CA ASP A 202 -1.04 16.98 2.73
C ASP A 202 0.24 16.18 2.48
N ASN A 203 0.73 16.27 1.25
CA ASN A 203 2.06 15.81 0.91
C ASN A 203 3.05 16.74 1.62
N GLY A 204 3.89 16.16 2.49
CA GLY A 204 5.25 16.68 2.65
C GLY A 204 6.01 16.56 1.34
#